data_AF-A0A514BP03-F1
#
_entry.id   AF-A0A514BP03-F1
#
_cell.length_a   1.000
_cell.length_b   1.000
_cell.length_c   1.000
_cell.angle_alpha   90.00
_cell.angle_beta   90.00
_cell.angle_gamma   90.00
#
_symmetry.space_group_name_H-M   'P 1'
#
loop_
_entity.id
_entity.type
_entity.pdbx_description
1 polymer ?
#
loop_
_entity_poly.entity_id
_entity_poly.type
_entity_poly.pdbx_seq_one_letter_code
_entity_poly.pdbx_strand_id
1 'polypeptide(L)'
;MKKDKRGAGLTIRNSTAEFLIFTRQAGEESLQVRFEDETIWLTQKLMAELFAVDVRTVSEHLKNIFESNELDADSVVRKIRITAADGKSYLAQHYNLDAIISVGYRVNSVRATQFRQWATQVLREFAIKGYVLDRKRLENGAFLGEDYFERLLEEIREIRLSERRFYQKITDIYATAVDYNPGAPTTKKFFATVQNKLHYAIHGHTAPELIRKRADASQPHMGLKSWENAPGGRILKSDVGTAKNYLDEGELKSLGRIVNAWLDMAEDRAERRIPMTMEDWANRLDEFLKFSDREVLDNAGRISADAARNHAEGEFEKYRLIQEHQLESDFDRVVKEAGRLEQSGQQMEGNWRGKKR
;
A
#
# COMPACT_ATOMS: atom_id res chain seq x y z
N MET A 1 20.39 17.01 -53.83
CA MET A 1 21.06 16.40 -52.67
C MET A 1 20.53 17.03 -51.38
N LYS A 2 19.63 16.37 -50.67
CA LYS A 2 19.24 16.71 -49.28
C LYS A 2 19.46 15.45 -48.45
N LYS A 3 20.45 15.47 -47.56
CA LYS A 3 20.69 14.39 -46.59
C LYS A 3 19.75 14.60 -45.40
N ASP A 4 18.89 13.61 -45.23
CA ASP A 4 17.99 13.41 -44.11
C ASP A 4 18.83 13.09 -42.85
N LYS A 5 18.75 13.92 -41.81
CA LYS A 5 19.33 13.64 -40.49
C LYS A 5 18.25 12.95 -39.64
N ARG A 6 18.19 11.62 -39.71
CA ARG A 6 17.42 10.83 -38.74
C ARG A 6 18.22 10.70 -37.44
N GLY A 7 17.54 10.97 -36.33
CA GLY A 7 18.09 11.01 -34.98
C GLY A 7 18.80 9.71 -34.61
N ALA A 8 19.99 9.87 -34.02
CA ALA A 8 20.67 8.79 -33.32
C ALA A 8 19.82 8.40 -32.10
N GLY A 9 19.31 7.17 -32.09
CA GLY A 9 18.66 6.59 -30.92
C GLY A 9 19.66 6.53 -29.77
N LEU A 10 19.27 7.05 -28.61
CA LEU A 10 20.05 6.93 -27.38
C LEU A 10 20.12 5.44 -26.98
N THR A 11 21.31 4.86 -27.03
CA THR A 11 21.57 3.51 -26.51
C THR A 11 21.86 3.61 -25.01
N ILE A 12 20.87 3.32 -24.16
CA ILE A 12 21.03 3.33 -22.70
C ILE A 12 21.47 1.95 -22.21
N ARG A 13 22.64 1.87 -21.58
CA ARG A 13 23.17 0.63 -20.96
C ARG A 13 22.32 0.21 -19.75
N ASN A 14 22.35 -1.09 -19.41
CA ASN A 14 21.42 -1.72 -18.45
C ASN A 14 21.51 -1.11 -17.03
N SER A 15 22.73 -0.92 -16.51
CA SER A 15 22.96 -0.35 -15.17
C SER A 15 22.50 1.10 -15.00
N THR A 16 22.63 1.91 -16.06
CA THR A 16 22.24 3.33 -16.05
C THR A 16 20.72 3.49 -16.00
N ALA A 17 19.98 2.60 -16.65
CA ALA A 17 18.53 2.57 -16.58
C ALA A 17 18.05 2.26 -15.16
N GLU A 18 18.48 1.16 -14.56
CA GLU A 18 18.07 0.79 -13.20
C GLU A 18 18.38 1.89 -12.16
N PHE A 19 19.49 2.63 -12.35
CA PHE A 19 19.79 3.81 -11.53
C PHE A 19 18.77 4.95 -11.70
N LEU A 20 18.31 5.24 -12.93
CA LEU A 20 17.25 6.23 -13.16
C LEU A 20 15.94 5.84 -12.47
N ILE A 21 15.64 4.54 -12.40
CA ILE A 21 14.46 4.02 -11.69
C ILE A 21 14.61 4.35 -10.20
N PHE A 22 15.75 3.99 -9.61
CA PHE A 22 16.07 4.33 -8.23
C PHE A 22 15.98 5.84 -7.94
N THR A 23 16.43 6.71 -8.87
CA THR A 23 16.37 8.18 -8.67
C THR A 23 14.95 8.74 -8.71
N ARG A 24 14.08 8.25 -9.59
CA ARG A 24 12.67 8.68 -9.65
C ARG A 24 11.87 8.20 -8.44
N GLN A 25 12.26 7.07 -7.87
CA GLN A 25 11.71 6.49 -6.64
C GLN A 25 12.05 7.32 -5.39
N ALA A 26 13.11 8.12 -5.43
CA ALA A 26 13.56 8.96 -4.31
C ALA A 26 12.80 10.31 -4.18
N GLY A 27 11.58 10.43 -4.70
CA GLY A 27 10.62 11.43 -4.21
C GLY A 27 10.92 12.91 -4.46
N GLU A 28 11.52 13.29 -5.59
CA GLU A 28 11.42 14.68 -6.05
C GLU A 28 10.75 14.76 -7.42
N GLU A 29 9.67 15.53 -7.51
CA GLU A 29 9.03 15.93 -8.78
C GLU A 29 9.97 16.72 -9.71
N SER A 30 11.25 16.91 -9.34
CA SER A 30 12.20 17.76 -10.06
C SER A 30 13.66 17.27 -10.05
N LEU A 31 13.97 16.00 -9.77
CA LEU A 31 15.34 15.51 -9.97
C LEU A 31 15.62 15.45 -11.48
N GLN A 32 16.05 16.56 -12.06
CA GLN A 32 16.46 16.65 -13.47
C GLN A 32 17.77 15.88 -13.64
N VAL A 33 17.65 14.56 -13.79
CA VAL A 33 18.78 13.69 -14.08
C VAL A 33 19.18 13.89 -15.53
N ARG A 34 20.42 14.33 -15.74
CA ARG A 34 20.95 14.50 -17.08
C ARG A 34 21.59 13.20 -17.55
N PHE A 35 21.16 12.71 -18.71
CA PHE A 35 21.77 11.57 -19.38
C PHE A 35 22.54 12.06 -20.60
N GLU A 36 23.84 11.84 -20.62
CA GLU A 36 24.74 12.28 -21.70
C GLU A 36 25.97 11.36 -21.72
N ASP A 37 26.47 11.06 -22.92
CA ASP A 37 27.60 10.14 -23.15
C ASP A 37 27.43 8.77 -22.47
N GLU A 38 26.23 8.19 -22.60
CA GLU A 38 25.87 6.87 -22.05
C GLU A 38 25.92 6.76 -20.51
N THR A 39 26.05 7.88 -19.80
CA THR A 39 26.10 7.93 -18.33
C THR A 39 25.18 8.99 -17.75
N ILE A 40 24.99 8.92 -16.43
CA ILE A 40 24.13 9.81 -15.67
C ILE A 40 24.97 10.85 -14.97
N TRP A 41 24.45 12.07 -14.93
CA TRP A 41 25.08 13.22 -14.33
C TRP A 41 24.16 13.86 -13.29
N LEU A 42 24.64 13.99 -12.05
CA LEU A 42 23.93 14.66 -10.95
C LEU A 42 24.78 15.78 -10.34
N THR A 43 24.14 16.82 -9.82
CA THR A 43 24.83 17.81 -8.97
C THR A 43 24.92 17.29 -7.53
N GLN A 44 25.78 17.87 -6.70
CA GLN A 44 25.85 17.50 -5.26
C GLN A 44 24.51 17.66 -4.56
N LYS A 45 23.73 18.68 -4.95
CA LYS A 45 22.38 18.92 -4.42
C LYS A 45 21.45 17.75 -4.77
N LEU A 46 21.41 17.35 -6.04
CA LEU A 46 20.60 16.20 -6.47
C LEU A 46 21.05 14.88 -5.83
N MET A 47 22.35 14.69 -5.58
CA MET A 47 22.84 13.51 -4.87
C MET A 47 22.44 13.52 -3.39
N ALA A 48 22.39 14.69 -2.76
CA ALA A 48 21.93 14.84 -1.38
C ALA A 48 20.45 14.51 -1.24
N GLU A 49 19.64 15.00 -2.18
CA GLU A 49 18.21 14.68 -2.31
C GLU A 49 18.00 13.17 -2.57
N LEU A 50 18.73 12.61 -3.55
CA LEU A 50 18.71 11.18 -3.88
C LEU A 50 18.94 10.29 -2.66
N PHE A 51 19.96 10.60 -1.87
CA PHE A 51 20.33 9.78 -0.72
C PHE A 51 19.70 10.25 0.59
N ALA A 52 18.83 11.27 0.58
CA ALA A 52 18.22 11.85 1.78
C ALA A 52 19.27 12.20 2.87
N VAL A 53 20.33 12.90 2.48
CA VAL A 53 21.40 13.40 3.35
C VAL A 53 21.65 14.90 3.11
N ASP A 54 22.44 15.54 3.96
CA ASP A 54 22.85 16.93 3.75
C ASP A 54 23.87 17.03 2.60
N VAL A 55 23.82 18.14 1.85
CA VAL A 55 24.78 18.42 0.76
C VAL A 55 26.23 18.41 1.25
N ARG A 56 26.49 18.83 2.49
CA ARG A 56 27.83 18.81 3.10
C ARG A 56 28.37 17.40 3.22
N THR A 57 27.54 16.42 3.55
CA THR A 57 27.92 15.01 3.63
C THR A 57 28.35 14.50 2.25
N VAL A 58 27.63 14.89 1.21
CA VAL A 58 27.98 14.58 -0.17
C VAL A 58 29.32 15.24 -0.56
N SER A 59 29.50 16.53 -0.25
CA SER A 59 30.74 17.25 -0.53
C SER A 59 31.95 16.61 0.17
N GLU A 60 31.80 16.19 1.42
CA GLU A 60 32.83 15.51 2.21
C GLU A 60 33.23 14.19 1.55
N HIS A 61 32.26 13.35 1.19
CA HIS A 61 32.57 12.07 0.55
C HIS A 61 33.24 12.24 -0.82
N LEU A 62 32.78 13.17 -1.65
CA LEU A 62 33.43 13.47 -2.93
C LEU A 62 34.88 13.93 -2.74
N LYS A 63 35.12 14.81 -1.77
CA LYS A 63 36.48 15.26 -1.43
C LYS A 63 37.37 14.07 -1.05
N ASN A 64 36.89 13.21 -0.16
CA ASN A 64 37.65 12.05 0.29
C ASN A 64 37.93 11.05 -0.85
N ILE A 65 36.97 10.86 -1.77
CA ILE A 65 37.13 10.00 -2.97
C ILE A 65 38.25 10.50 -3.89
N PHE A 66 38.36 11.82 -4.07
CA PHE A 66 39.42 12.40 -4.90
C PHE A 66 40.77 12.42 -4.17
N GLU A 67 40.79 12.71 -2.87
CA GLU A 67 42.02 12.68 -2.06
C GLU A 67 42.61 11.26 -1.96
N SER A 68 41.77 10.22 -1.94
CA SER A 68 42.22 8.83 -1.96
C SER A 68 42.62 8.33 -3.35
N ASN A 69 42.46 9.13 -4.40
CA ASN A 69 42.61 8.73 -5.80
C ASN A 69 41.76 7.51 -6.19
N GLU A 70 40.58 7.33 -5.57
CA GLU A 70 39.64 6.28 -5.99
C GLU A 70 39.03 6.60 -7.36
N LEU A 71 38.72 7.88 -7.60
CA LEU A 71 38.26 8.39 -8.88
C LEU A 71 39.11 9.59 -9.28
N ASP A 72 39.41 9.71 -10.57
CA ASP A 72 40.03 10.90 -11.14
C ASP A 72 38.95 11.96 -11.40
N ALA A 73 39.07 13.12 -10.78
CA ALA A 73 38.11 14.22 -10.88
C ALA A 73 37.88 14.66 -12.34
N ASP A 74 38.89 14.63 -13.20
CA ASP A 74 38.76 15.03 -14.60
C ASP A 74 37.92 14.03 -15.42
N SER A 75 37.80 12.79 -14.94
CA SER A 75 37.02 11.74 -15.60
C SER A 75 35.55 11.70 -15.16
N VAL A 76 35.26 12.10 -13.93
CA VAL A 76 33.91 11.96 -13.33
C VAL A 76 33.20 13.29 -13.08
N VAL A 77 33.87 14.43 -13.29
CA VAL A 77 33.30 15.77 -13.07
C VAL A 77 33.18 16.54 -14.37
N ARG A 78 32.01 17.15 -14.60
CA ARG A 78 31.79 18.10 -15.70
C ARG A 78 31.19 19.41 -15.21
N LYS A 79 31.61 20.52 -15.82
CA LYS A 79 31.02 21.84 -15.60
C LYS A 79 29.98 22.10 -16.67
N ILE A 80 28.72 22.11 -16.26
CA ILE A 80 27.58 22.30 -17.15
C ILE A 80 26.91 23.62 -16.81
N ARG A 81 26.55 24.38 -17.84
CA ARG A 81 25.84 25.65 -17.69
C ARG A 81 24.36 25.39 -17.37
N ILE A 82 23.89 25.99 -16.29
CA ILE A 82 22.49 25.92 -15.86
C ILE A 82 21.92 27.33 -15.65
N THR A 83 20.63 27.49 -15.93
CA THR A 83 19.89 28.74 -15.76
C THR A 83 19.09 28.68 -14.48
N ALA A 84 19.34 29.60 -13.54
CA ALA A 84 18.56 29.74 -12.32
C ALA A 84 17.15 30.29 -12.61
N ALA A 85 16.25 30.13 -11.64
CA ALA A 85 14.90 30.70 -11.68
C ALA A 85 14.90 32.25 -11.80
N ASP A 86 16.01 32.91 -11.45
CA ASP A 86 16.21 34.36 -11.63
C ASP A 86 16.73 34.75 -13.03
N GLY A 87 16.81 33.79 -13.97
CA GLY A 87 17.27 33.98 -15.34
C GLY A 87 18.78 34.04 -15.51
N LYS A 88 19.57 33.94 -14.42
CA LYS A 88 21.03 33.97 -14.50
C LYS A 88 21.60 32.60 -14.84
N SER A 89 22.67 32.61 -15.63
CA SER A 89 23.37 31.39 -16.03
C SER A 89 24.64 31.21 -15.19
N TYR A 90 24.82 30.05 -14.58
CA TYR A 90 26.03 29.68 -13.82
C TYR A 90 26.54 28.29 -14.22
N LEU A 91 27.83 28.05 -14.00
CA LEU A 91 28.46 26.74 -14.21
C LEU A 91 28.31 25.90 -12.94
N ALA A 92 27.60 24.78 -13.04
CA ALA A 92 27.45 23.82 -11.96
C ALA A 92 28.25 22.55 -12.24
N GLN A 93 28.90 22.03 -11.20
CA GLN A 93 29.59 20.75 -11.26
C GLN A 93 28.57 19.61 -11.22
N HIS A 94 28.71 18.69 -12.18
CA HIS A 94 27.95 17.46 -12.26
C HIS A 94 28.92 16.27 -12.14
N TYR A 95 28.45 15.23 -11.48
CA TYR A 95 29.18 14.03 -11.14
C TYR A 95 28.54 12.84 -11.87
N ASN A 96 29.37 12.02 -12.49
CA ASN A 96 28.91 10.88 -13.29
C ASN A 96 28.40 9.72 -12.40
N LEU A 97 27.91 8.65 -13.02
CA LEU A 97 27.42 7.45 -12.32
C LEU A 97 28.44 6.85 -11.34
N ASP A 98 29.73 6.82 -11.67
CA ASP A 98 30.76 6.23 -10.81
C ASP A 98 30.91 7.01 -9.50
N ALA A 99 30.97 8.35 -9.60
CA ALA A 99 31.00 9.21 -8.42
C ALA A 99 29.72 9.06 -7.58
N ILE A 100 28.56 8.93 -8.22
CA ILE A 100 27.30 8.73 -7.51
C ILE A 100 27.27 7.39 -6.77
N ILE A 101 27.72 6.31 -7.41
CA ILE A 101 27.86 4.99 -6.77
C ILE A 101 28.80 5.09 -5.57
N SER A 102 29.99 5.67 -5.74
CA SER A 102 30.98 5.80 -4.67
C SER A 102 30.46 6.59 -3.47
N VAL A 103 29.65 7.61 -3.69
CA VAL A 103 28.96 8.34 -2.61
C VAL A 103 27.87 7.48 -1.97
N GLY A 104 27.02 6.82 -2.76
CA GLY A 104 25.92 5.96 -2.28
C GLY A 104 26.38 4.81 -1.37
N TYR A 105 27.60 4.30 -1.57
CA TYR A 105 28.21 3.30 -0.70
C TYR A 105 28.74 3.85 0.63
N ARG A 106 28.98 5.16 0.74
CA ARG A 106 29.58 5.81 1.91
C ARG A 106 28.58 6.55 2.79
N VAL A 107 27.50 7.04 2.19
CA VAL A 107 26.44 7.73 2.93
C VAL A 107 25.62 6.78 3.80
N ASN A 108 25.27 7.23 5.00
CA ASN A 108 24.46 6.48 5.96
C ASN A 108 23.03 7.00 6.00
N SER A 109 22.16 6.44 5.16
CA SER A 109 20.72 6.71 5.17
C SER A 109 19.92 5.47 4.78
N VAL A 110 18.60 5.52 4.99
CA VAL A 110 17.68 4.46 4.54
C VAL A 110 17.74 4.32 3.02
N ARG A 111 17.74 5.44 2.28
CA ARG A 111 17.86 5.45 0.81
C ARG A 111 19.19 4.90 0.32
N ALA A 112 20.29 5.25 0.98
CA ALA A 112 21.60 4.68 0.67
C ALA A 112 21.64 3.16 0.96
N THR A 113 20.93 2.70 1.98
CA THR A 113 20.80 1.27 2.26
C THR A 113 20.01 0.54 1.18
N GLN A 114 18.89 1.11 0.73
CA GLN A 114 18.11 0.59 -0.41
C GLN A 114 18.95 0.57 -1.69
N PHE A 115 19.70 1.65 -1.95
CA PHE A 115 20.64 1.73 -3.07
C PHE A 115 21.65 0.57 -3.05
N ARG A 116 22.30 0.34 -1.91
CA ARG A 116 23.27 -0.75 -1.75
C ARG A 116 22.63 -2.12 -1.89
N GLN A 117 21.41 -2.33 -1.38
CA GLN A 117 20.69 -3.59 -1.56
C GLN A 117 20.40 -3.85 -3.03
N TRP A 118 19.90 -2.84 -3.75
CA TRP A 118 19.67 -2.90 -5.19
C TRP A 118 20.97 -3.21 -5.95
N ALA A 119 22.03 -2.42 -5.75
CA ALA A 119 23.32 -2.63 -6.42
C ALA A 119 23.92 -4.02 -6.13
N THR A 120 23.78 -4.50 -4.89
CA THR A 120 24.23 -5.84 -4.49
C THR A 120 23.44 -6.94 -5.20
N GLN A 121 22.13 -6.77 -5.41
CA GLN A 121 21.31 -7.72 -6.15
C GLN A 121 21.74 -7.79 -7.62
N VAL A 122 22.00 -6.65 -8.26
CA VAL A 122 22.49 -6.55 -9.64
C VAL A 122 23.84 -7.26 -9.78
N LEU A 123 24.79 -6.97 -8.89
CA LEU A 123 26.10 -7.62 -8.88
C LEU A 123 26.00 -9.12 -8.65
N ARG A 124 25.13 -9.57 -7.74
CA ARG A 124 24.89 -11.00 -7.49
C ARG A 124 24.33 -11.69 -8.73
N GLU A 125 23.37 -11.07 -9.41
CA GLU A 125 22.81 -11.63 -10.63
C GLU A 125 23.85 -11.74 -11.74
N PHE A 126 24.65 -10.69 -11.94
CA PHE A 126 25.76 -10.70 -12.87
C PHE A 126 26.76 -11.82 -12.57
N ALA A 127 27.16 -11.96 -11.30
CA ALA A 127 28.12 -12.97 -10.88
C ALA A 127 27.63 -14.40 -11.10
N ILE A 128 26.32 -14.65 -10.93
CA ILE A 128 25.74 -15.99 -11.11
C ILE A 128 25.50 -16.32 -12.59
N LYS A 129 25.00 -15.35 -13.36
CA LYS A 129 24.51 -15.60 -14.74
C LYS A 129 25.51 -15.21 -15.82
N GLY A 130 26.55 -14.44 -15.48
CA GLY A 130 27.49 -13.84 -16.44
C GLY A 130 26.91 -12.65 -17.21
N TYR A 131 25.65 -12.30 -16.97
CA TYR A 131 24.94 -11.17 -17.54
C TYR A 131 23.81 -10.74 -16.60
N VAL A 132 23.44 -9.47 -16.65
CA VAL A 132 22.19 -8.98 -16.05
C VAL A 132 21.23 -8.74 -17.20
N LEU A 133 20.12 -9.47 -17.23
CA LEU A 133 19.10 -9.34 -18.27
C LEU A 133 17.87 -8.70 -17.65
N ASP A 134 17.57 -7.48 -18.09
CA ASP A 134 16.28 -6.87 -17.80
C ASP A 134 15.25 -7.47 -18.77
N ARG A 135 14.69 -8.62 -18.38
CA ARG A 135 13.73 -9.40 -19.19
C ARG A 135 12.49 -8.57 -19.52
N LYS A 136 12.03 -7.75 -18.59
CA LYS A 136 10.85 -6.88 -18.79
C LYS A 136 11.13 -5.81 -19.84
N ARG A 137 12.36 -5.29 -19.93
CA ARG A 137 12.78 -4.33 -20.97
C ARG A 137 13.02 -4.95 -22.35
N LEU A 138 13.46 -6.22 -22.38
CA LEU A 138 13.57 -6.97 -23.63
C LEU A 138 12.19 -7.30 -24.23
N GLU A 139 11.19 -7.49 -23.37
CA GLU A 139 9.81 -7.75 -23.78
C GLU A 139 9.07 -6.46 -24.18
N ASN A 140 9.28 -5.33 -23.47
CA ASN A 140 8.40 -4.15 -23.58
C ASN A 140 9.04 -2.89 -24.22
N GLY A 141 10.27 -2.97 -24.74
CA GLY A 141 10.99 -1.77 -25.17
C GLY A 141 11.21 -0.79 -24.01
N ALA A 142 11.71 0.42 -24.29
CA ALA A 142 12.35 1.27 -23.29
C ALA A 142 11.54 1.58 -22.01
N PHE A 143 12.24 1.49 -20.88
CA PHE A 143 12.11 2.27 -19.64
C PHE A 143 10.71 2.78 -19.27
N LEU A 144 9.93 1.99 -18.49
CA LEU A 144 8.57 2.37 -18.10
C LEU A 144 7.74 2.80 -19.33
N GLY A 145 7.76 1.95 -20.36
CA GLY A 145 6.98 2.14 -21.59
C GLY A 145 5.47 2.04 -21.34
N GLU A 146 4.68 2.26 -22.38
CA GLU A 146 3.21 2.17 -22.32
C GLU A 146 2.78 0.85 -21.67
N ASP A 147 3.44 -0.26 -22.00
CA ASP A 147 3.18 -1.61 -21.48
C ASP A 147 3.27 -1.73 -19.95
N TYR A 148 4.16 -0.99 -19.27
CA TYR A 148 4.23 -1.01 -17.80
C TYR A 148 2.98 -0.39 -17.18
N PHE A 149 2.58 0.77 -17.70
CA PHE A 149 1.42 1.49 -17.18
C PHE A 149 0.11 0.82 -17.61
N GLU A 150 0.06 0.21 -18.80
CA GLU A 150 -1.07 -0.61 -19.23
C GLU A 150 -1.26 -1.82 -18.31
N ARG A 151 -0.18 -2.54 -17.98
CA ARG A 151 -0.23 -3.65 -17.02
C ARG A 151 -0.57 -3.18 -15.61
N LEU A 152 -0.01 -2.06 -15.16
CA LEU A 152 -0.35 -1.47 -13.87
C LEU A 152 -1.84 -1.11 -13.81
N LEU A 153 -2.38 -0.53 -14.87
CA LEU A 153 -3.81 -0.23 -14.98
C LEU A 153 -4.66 -1.51 -14.97
N GLU A 154 -4.23 -2.57 -15.65
CA GLU A 154 -4.87 -3.88 -15.59
C GLU A 154 -4.89 -4.43 -14.16
N GLU A 155 -3.75 -4.40 -13.45
CA GLU A 155 -3.64 -4.84 -12.06
C GLU A 155 -4.54 -4.01 -11.12
N ILE A 156 -4.59 -2.67 -11.29
CA ILE A 156 -5.47 -1.79 -10.50
C ILE A 156 -6.95 -2.07 -10.78
N ARG A 157 -7.31 -2.32 -12.06
CA ARG A 157 -8.69 -2.67 -12.44
C ARG A 157 -9.11 -4.01 -11.84
N GLU A 158 -8.24 -5.02 -11.85
CA GLU A 158 -8.49 -6.30 -11.19
C GLU A 158 -8.70 -6.12 -9.68
N ILE A 159 -7.89 -5.30 -9.01
CA ILE A 159 -8.08 -4.96 -7.58
C ILE A 159 -9.43 -4.27 -7.35
N ARG A 160 -9.82 -3.36 -8.24
CA ARG A 160 -11.09 -2.64 -8.16
C ARG A 160 -12.29 -3.58 -8.28
N LEU A 161 -12.26 -4.47 -9.28
CA LEU A 161 -13.31 -5.45 -9.57
C LEU A 161 -13.40 -6.56 -8.51
N SER A 162 -12.31 -6.82 -7.78
CA SER A 162 -12.27 -7.85 -6.75
C SER A 162 -13.29 -7.63 -5.63
N GLU A 163 -13.96 -8.68 -5.16
CA GLU A 163 -14.81 -8.65 -3.94
C GLU A 163 -14.00 -8.77 -2.64
N ARG A 164 -12.66 -8.75 -2.74
CA ARG A 164 -11.75 -8.85 -1.59
C ARG A 164 -12.00 -7.75 -0.56
N ARG A 165 -11.56 -8.03 0.68
CA ARG A 165 -11.78 -7.15 1.83
C ARG A 165 -11.17 -5.76 1.56
N PHE A 166 -11.84 -4.72 2.04
CA PHE A 166 -11.42 -3.32 1.90
C PHE A 166 -9.91 -3.09 2.15
N TYR A 167 -9.39 -3.63 3.25
CA TYR A 167 -7.98 -3.48 3.62
C TYR A 167 -7.02 -4.18 2.66
N GLN A 168 -7.44 -5.30 2.09
CA GLN A 168 -6.63 -6.05 1.13
C GLN A 168 -6.45 -5.24 -0.16
N LYS A 169 -7.49 -4.53 -0.61
CA LYS A 169 -7.37 -3.66 -1.79
C LYS A 169 -6.31 -2.57 -1.61
N ILE A 170 -6.25 -1.96 -0.44
CA ILE A 170 -5.23 -0.94 -0.13
C ILE A 170 -3.82 -1.56 -0.12
N THR A 171 -3.67 -2.75 0.47
CA THR A 171 -2.37 -3.45 0.47
C THR A 171 -1.97 -3.97 -0.90
N ASP A 172 -2.94 -4.36 -1.73
CA ASP A 172 -2.71 -4.80 -3.11
C ASP A 172 -2.21 -3.63 -3.96
N ILE A 173 -2.77 -2.41 -3.79
CA ILE A 173 -2.22 -1.19 -4.40
C ILE A 173 -0.81 -0.90 -3.90
N TYR A 174 -0.56 -1.00 -2.59
CA TYR A 174 0.79 -0.82 -2.06
C TYR A 174 1.80 -1.81 -2.68
N ALA A 175 1.37 -3.04 -2.98
CA ALA A 175 2.20 -4.06 -3.60
C ALA A 175 2.52 -3.78 -5.08
N THR A 176 1.83 -2.85 -5.74
CA THR A 176 2.19 -2.39 -7.09
C THR A 176 3.36 -1.41 -7.08
N ALA A 177 3.90 -1.08 -5.90
CA ALA A 177 5.09 -0.26 -5.77
C ALA A 177 6.25 -0.77 -6.63
N VAL A 178 6.94 0.16 -7.29
CA VAL A 178 8.07 -0.18 -8.17
C VAL A 178 9.26 -0.78 -7.41
N ASP A 179 9.40 -0.49 -6.12
CA ASP A 179 10.42 -1.02 -5.21
C ASP A 179 9.85 -2.04 -4.20
N TYR A 180 8.67 -2.60 -4.47
CA TYR A 180 7.97 -3.47 -3.52
C TYR A 180 8.87 -4.60 -3.00
N ASN A 181 9.01 -4.64 -1.68
CA ASN A 181 9.74 -5.69 -0.96
C ASN A 181 8.91 -6.14 0.26
N PRO A 182 8.40 -7.38 0.27
CA PRO A 182 7.61 -7.90 1.40
C PRO A 182 8.42 -8.03 2.69
N GLY A 183 9.75 -8.17 2.60
CA GLY A 183 10.65 -8.27 3.76
C GLY A 183 11.01 -6.93 4.39
N ALA A 184 10.77 -5.81 3.71
CA ALA A 184 11.19 -4.49 4.15
C ALA A 184 10.46 -4.05 5.45
N PRO A 185 11.15 -3.35 6.38
CA PRO A 185 10.53 -2.78 7.56
C PRO A 185 9.33 -1.87 7.23
N THR A 186 9.40 -1.11 6.14
CA THR A 186 8.32 -0.23 5.65
C THR A 186 7.05 -1.02 5.35
N THR A 187 7.16 -2.13 4.61
CA THR A 187 6.01 -3.00 4.29
C THR A 187 5.39 -3.63 5.53
N LYS A 188 6.23 -4.15 6.43
CA LYS A 188 5.75 -4.71 7.71
C LYS A 188 5.00 -3.67 8.52
N LYS A 189 5.52 -2.44 8.60
CA LYS A 189 4.88 -1.31 9.30
C LYS A 189 3.58 -0.91 8.61
N PHE A 190 3.57 -0.81 7.28
CA PHE A 190 2.38 -0.43 6.51
C PHE A 190 1.24 -1.44 6.72
N PHE A 191 1.49 -2.74 6.53
CA PHE A 191 0.47 -3.78 6.72
C PHE A 191 -0.02 -3.88 8.16
N ALA A 192 0.86 -3.64 9.15
CA ALA A 192 0.48 -3.62 10.56
C ALA A 192 -0.41 -2.42 10.94
N THR A 193 -0.35 -1.32 10.19
CA THR A 193 -1.00 -0.05 10.60
C THR A 193 -2.17 0.36 9.72
N VAL A 194 -2.25 -0.10 8.46
CA VAL A 194 -3.26 0.32 7.47
C VAL A 194 -4.69 0.15 7.99
N GLN A 195 -4.99 -0.98 8.63
CA GLN A 195 -6.32 -1.24 9.18
C GLN A 195 -6.68 -0.22 10.27
N ASN A 196 -5.75 0.05 11.20
CA ASN A 196 -5.98 0.98 12.30
C ASN A 196 -6.15 2.42 11.80
N LYS A 197 -5.37 2.84 10.80
CA LYS A 197 -5.50 4.15 10.17
C LYS A 197 -6.89 4.37 9.58
N LEU A 198 -7.41 3.38 8.85
CA LEU A 198 -8.74 3.46 8.22
C LEU A 198 -9.87 3.45 9.25
N HIS A 199 -9.81 2.58 10.25
CA HIS A 199 -10.79 2.59 11.34
C HIS A 199 -10.79 3.94 12.08
N TYR A 200 -9.62 4.48 12.38
CA TYR A 200 -9.50 5.76 13.08
C TYR A 200 -10.07 6.91 12.26
N ALA A 201 -9.79 6.95 10.96
CA ALA A 201 -10.32 7.99 10.06
C ALA A 201 -11.86 7.94 9.90
N ILE A 202 -12.49 6.79 10.14
CA ILE A 202 -13.95 6.64 10.02
C ILE A 202 -14.67 7.02 11.32
N HIS A 203 -14.15 6.58 12.47
CA HIS A 203 -14.90 6.63 13.73
C HIS A 203 -14.03 6.93 14.97
N GLY A 204 -12.79 7.40 14.80
CA GLY A 204 -11.90 7.87 15.88
C GLY A 204 -11.36 6.77 16.80
N HIS A 205 -11.42 5.51 16.38
CA HIS A 205 -10.90 4.37 17.14
C HIS A 205 -10.08 3.45 16.25
N THR A 206 -9.01 2.86 16.78
CA THR A 206 -8.34 1.73 16.14
C THR A 206 -9.24 0.49 16.12
N ALA A 207 -8.92 -0.52 15.32
CA ALA A 207 -9.69 -1.76 15.26
C ALA A 207 -9.81 -2.45 16.65
N PRO A 208 -8.73 -2.57 17.45
CA PRO A 208 -8.83 -3.11 18.81
C PRO A 208 -9.69 -2.26 19.75
N GLU A 209 -9.59 -0.94 19.67
CA GLU A 209 -10.39 -0.03 20.51
C GLU A 209 -11.88 -0.11 20.19
N LEU A 210 -12.22 -0.23 18.91
CA LEU A 210 -13.60 -0.42 18.46
C LEU A 210 -14.19 -1.71 19.05
N ILE A 211 -13.46 -2.83 18.93
CA ILE A 211 -13.89 -4.13 19.45
C ILE A 211 -14.09 -4.03 20.96
N ARG A 212 -13.13 -3.48 21.71
CA ARG A 212 -13.25 -3.32 23.16
C ARG A 212 -14.45 -2.46 23.55
N LYS A 213 -14.78 -1.44 22.76
CA LYS A 213 -15.89 -0.53 23.02
C LYS A 213 -17.26 -1.13 22.70
N ARG A 214 -17.37 -1.94 21.65
CA ARG A 214 -18.66 -2.41 21.09
C ARG A 214 -19.00 -3.87 21.36
N ALA A 215 -18.02 -4.72 21.65
CA ALA A 215 -18.27 -6.10 22.05
C ALA A 215 -18.84 -6.12 23.47
N ASP A 216 -20.13 -6.43 23.59
CA ASP A 216 -20.88 -6.43 24.85
C ASP A 216 -22.01 -7.46 24.77
N ALA A 217 -21.92 -8.52 25.59
CA ALA A 217 -22.88 -9.62 25.63
C ALA A 217 -24.31 -9.20 26.01
N SER A 218 -24.49 -8.04 26.65
CA SER A 218 -25.81 -7.53 27.00
C SER A 218 -26.56 -6.91 25.81
N GLN A 219 -25.84 -6.56 24.74
CA GLN A 219 -26.41 -5.97 23.54
C GLN A 219 -26.95 -7.04 22.59
N PRO A 220 -27.96 -6.71 21.75
CA PRO A 220 -28.36 -7.57 20.65
C PRO A 220 -27.15 -7.94 19.78
N HIS A 221 -27.00 -9.24 19.49
CA HIS A 221 -25.90 -9.79 18.70
C HIS A 221 -24.50 -9.40 19.22
N MET A 222 -24.37 -9.15 20.52
CA MET A 222 -23.14 -8.64 21.14
C MET A 222 -22.63 -7.30 20.61
N GLY A 223 -23.50 -6.50 20.00
CA GLY A 223 -23.12 -5.28 19.30
C GLY A 223 -22.61 -5.49 17.88
N LEU A 224 -22.53 -6.73 17.39
CA LEU A 224 -22.23 -7.02 15.98
C LEU A 224 -23.34 -6.49 15.08
N LYS A 225 -22.95 -5.97 13.91
CA LYS A 225 -23.82 -5.49 12.83
C LYS A 225 -23.81 -6.43 11.63
N SER A 226 -22.75 -7.21 11.46
CA SER A 226 -22.63 -8.27 10.45
C SER A 226 -21.80 -9.43 10.98
N TRP A 227 -22.05 -10.65 10.54
CA TRP A 227 -21.24 -11.85 10.83
C TRP A 227 -21.45 -12.87 9.70
N GLU A 228 -20.66 -13.94 9.66
CA GLU A 228 -20.64 -14.89 8.54
C GLU A 228 -22.03 -15.44 8.19
N ASN A 229 -22.85 -15.75 9.21
CA ASN A 229 -24.18 -16.32 9.02
C ASN A 229 -25.32 -15.31 9.24
N ALA A 230 -25.05 -14.00 9.15
CA ALA A 230 -26.08 -12.98 9.34
C ALA A 230 -27.18 -13.02 8.25
N PRO A 231 -28.43 -12.60 8.53
CA PRO A 231 -28.94 -12.17 9.83
C PRO A 231 -29.52 -13.31 10.69
N GLY A 232 -29.69 -14.53 10.15
CA GLY A 232 -30.45 -15.62 10.78
C GLY A 232 -29.65 -16.74 11.43
N GLY A 233 -28.34 -16.80 11.19
CA GLY A 233 -27.47 -17.86 11.71
C GLY A 233 -26.66 -17.45 12.92
N ARG A 234 -26.01 -18.45 13.54
CA ARG A 234 -25.28 -18.29 14.81
C ARG A 234 -24.05 -17.39 14.64
N ILE A 235 -23.72 -16.67 15.72
CA ILE A 235 -22.47 -15.92 15.79
C ILE A 235 -21.38 -16.91 16.17
N LEU A 236 -20.28 -16.89 15.43
CA LEU A 236 -19.13 -17.73 15.70
C LEU A 236 -18.06 -16.94 16.45
N LYS A 237 -17.21 -17.67 17.17
CA LYS A 237 -16.05 -17.08 17.86
C LYS A 237 -15.11 -16.36 16.88
N SER A 238 -15.04 -16.79 15.62
CA SER A 238 -14.29 -16.12 14.56
C SER A 238 -14.84 -14.74 14.19
N ASP A 239 -16.13 -14.50 14.39
CA ASP A 239 -16.79 -13.24 14.03
C ASP A 239 -16.46 -12.10 15.02
N VAL A 240 -16.31 -12.43 16.31
CA VAL A 240 -16.16 -11.41 17.38
C VAL A 240 -14.78 -10.75 17.38
N GLY A 241 -13.78 -11.40 16.79
CA GLY A 241 -12.44 -10.82 16.64
C GLY A 241 -12.31 -9.84 15.46
N THR A 242 -13.34 -9.70 14.62
CA THR A 242 -13.27 -8.93 13.37
C THR A 242 -13.90 -7.56 13.55
N ALA A 243 -13.08 -6.49 13.62
CA ALA A 243 -13.57 -5.13 13.87
C ALA A 243 -14.61 -4.63 12.85
N LYS A 244 -14.50 -5.03 11.57
CA LYS A 244 -15.49 -4.71 10.51
C LYS A 244 -16.91 -5.11 10.93
N ASN A 245 -17.05 -6.22 11.64
CA ASN A 245 -18.35 -6.76 12.03
C ASN A 245 -19.10 -5.89 13.04
N TYR A 246 -18.42 -4.93 13.68
CA TYR A 246 -19.01 -3.98 14.61
C TYR A 246 -19.34 -2.63 13.97
N LEU A 247 -19.05 -2.42 12.68
CA LEU A 247 -19.32 -1.17 11.98
C LEU A 247 -20.80 -1.05 11.63
N ASP A 248 -21.38 0.12 11.84
CA ASP A 248 -22.72 0.40 11.35
C ASP A 248 -22.75 0.63 9.82
N GLU A 249 -23.95 0.72 9.25
CA GLU A 249 -24.12 0.88 7.81
C GLU A 249 -23.49 2.18 7.28
N GLY A 250 -23.54 3.27 8.07
CA GLY A 250 -22.96 4.56 7.71
C GLY A 250 -21.43 4.50 7.71
N GLU A 251 -20.83 3.89 8.72
CA GLU A 251 -19.39 3.67 8.84
C GLU A 251 -18.88 2.73 7.75
N LEU A 252 -19.60 1.64 7.46
CA LEU A 252 -19.24 0.71 6.40
C LEU A 252 -19.30 1.38 5.02
N LYS A 253 -20.36 2.18 4.76
CA LYS A 253 -20.46 2.99 3.54
C LYS A 253 -19.33 4.01 3.44
N SER A 254 -19.01 4.70 4.54
CA SER A 254 -17.92 5.67 4.58
C SER A 254 -16.56 5.00 4.34
N LEU A 255 -16.32 3.81 4.90
CA LEU A 255 -15.12 3.02 4.65
C LEU A 255 -15.02 2.61 3.18
N GLY A 256 -16.12 2.14 2.59
CA GLY A 256 -16.19 1.82 1.17
C GLY A 256 -15.88 3.03 0.28
N ARG A 257 -16.42 4.20 0.60
CA ARG A 257 -16.14 5.46 -0.13
C ARG A 257 -14.67 5.84 -0.06
N ILE A 258 -14.02 5.73 1.11
CA ILE A 258 -12.58 5.99 1.28
C ILE A 258 -11.75 5.05 0.40
N VAL A 259 -12.05 3.76 0.45
CA VAL A 259 -11.30 2.76 -0.30
C VAL A 259 -11.46 2.97 -1.80
N ASN A 260 -12.67 3.27 -2.27
CA ASN A 260 -12.91 3.56 -3.68
C ASN A 260 -12.18 4.83 -4.13
N ALA A 261 -12.25 5.92 -3.35
CA ALA A 261 -11.53 7.15 -3.66
C ALA A 261 -10.00 6.94 -3.66
N TRP A 262 -9.48 6.08 -2.79
CA TRP A 262 -8.07 5.66 -2.82
C TRP A 262 -7.72 4.90 -4.11
N LEU A 263 -8.57 3.97 -4.54
CA LEU A 263 -8.39 3.21 -5.77
C LEU A 263 -8.46 4.14 -7.00
N ASP A 264 -9.41 5.06 -7.04
CA ASP A 264 -9.53 6.05 -8.12
C ASP A 264 -8.27 6.95 -8.18
N MET A 265 -7.72 7.35 -7.03
CA MET A 265 -6.45 8.07 -6.97
C MET A 265 -5.27 7.22 -7.47
N ALA A 266 -5.25 5.92 -7.15
CA ALA A 266 -4.22 5.03 -7.63
C ALA A 266 -4.29 4.84 -9.16
N GLU A 267 -5.51 4.71 -9.70
CA GLU A 267 -5.78 4.63 -11.14
C GLU A 267 -5.35 5.92 -11.86
N ASP A 268 -5.74 7.11 -11.38
CA ASP A 268 -5.32 8.42 -11.93
C ASP A 268 -3.79 8.54 -12.02
N ARG A 269 -3.09 8.11 -10.96
CA ARG A 269 -1.63 8.14 -10.94
C ARG A 269 -1.03 7.22 -11.98
N ALA A 270 -1.58 6.02 -12.17
CA ALA A 270 -1.16 5.09 -13.20
C ALA A 270 -1.43 5.66 -14.61
N GLU A 271 -2.61 6.23 -14.87
CA GLU A 271 -2.97 6.87 -16.14
C GLU A 271 -2.02 8.03 -16.49
N ARG A 272 -1.66 8.83 -15.49
CA ARG A 272 -0.73 9.96 -15.62
C ARG A 272 0.74 9.54 -15.66
N ARG A 273 1.00 8.24 -15.67
CA ARG A 273 2.33 7.64 -15.74
C ARG A 273 3.24 8.06 -14.58
N ILE A 274 2.67 8.16 -13.38
CA ILE A 274 3.37 8.52 -12.15
C ILE A 274 3.73 7.23 -11.40
N PRO A 275 5.02 6.81 -11.39
CA PRO A 275 5.44 5.65 -10.61
C PRO A 275 5.34 5.93 -9.11
N MET A 276 5.08 4.89 -8.32
CA MET A 276 4.90 4.99 -6.87
C MET A 276 5.79 3.99 -6.15
N THR A 277 6.56 4.43 -5.17
CA THR A 277 7.29 3.54 -4.24
C THR A 277 6.45 3.08 -3.06
N MET A 278 6.98 2.15 -2.30
CA MET A 278 6.47 1.76 -0.98
C MET A 278 6.34 2.96 -0.03
N GLU A 279 7.35 3.84 -0.02
CA GLU A 279 7.33 5.05 0.81
C GLU A 279 6.28 6.06 0.31
N ASP A 280 6.17 6.24 -1.00
CA ASP A 280 5.16 7.12 -1.60
C ASP A 280 3.74 6.64 -1.27
N TRP A 281 3.45 5.34 -1.42
CA TRP A 281 2.14 4.81 -1.05
C TRP A 281 1.83 4.96 0.44
N ALA A 282 2.83 4.73 1.30
CA ALA A 282 2.67 4.88 2.74
C ALA A 282 2.36 6.33 3.14
N ASN A 283 3.15 7.29 2.64
CA ASN A 283 2.97 8.71 2.93
C ASN A 283 1.68 9.26 2.31
N ARG A 284 1.37 8.84 1.08
CA ARG A 284 0.18 9.29 0.36
C ARG A 284 -1.11 8.85 1.04
N LEU A 285 -1.14 7.69 1.68
CA LEU A 285 -2.29 7.27 2.48
C LEU A 285 -2.56 8.23 3.64
N ASP A 286 -1.51 8.67 4.31
CA ASP A 286 -1.65 9.62 5.42
C ASP A 286 -2.09 11.00 4.94
N GLU A 287 -1.55 11.49 3.82
CA GLU A 287 -2.00 12.73 3.18
C GLU A 287 -3.45 12.66 2.72
N PHE A 288 -3.83 11.55 2.09
CA PHE A 288 -5.18 11.33 1.58
C PHE A 288 -6.22 11.36 2.70
N LEU A 289 -5.93 10.68 3.82
CA LEU A 289 -6.82 10.71 4.98
C LEU A 289 -6.90 12.12 5.60
N LYS A 290 -5.77 12.83 5.75
CA LYS A 290 -5.76 14.22 6.25
C LYS A 290 -6.56 15.18 5.37
N PHE A 291 -6.38 15.11 4.05
CA PHE A 291 -7.06 15.99 3.09
C PHE A 291 -8.58 15.78 3.07
N SER A 292 -9.05 14.59 3.48
CA SER A 292 -10.47 14.30 3.61
C SER A 292 -11.11 14.81 4.91
N ASP A 293 -10.46 15.75 5.62
CA ASP A 293 -10.84 16.30 6.92
C ASP A 293 -11.05 15.22 8.01
N ARG A 294 -10.25 14.15 7.96
CA ARG A 294 -10.30 13.05 8.93
C ARG A 294 -9.08 13.06 9.82
N GLU A 295 -9.29 12.70 11.08
CA GLU A 295 -8.19 12.49 12.00
C GLU A 295 -7.35 11.29 11.55
N VAL A 296 -6.03 11.49 11.50
CA VAL A 296 -5.09 10.44 11.15
C VAL A 296 -4.42 9.95 12.42
N LEU A 297 -4.40 8.63 12.57
CA LEU A 297 -3.77 7.98 13.69
C LEU A 297 -2.25 8.27 13.69
N ASP A 298 -1.79 9.02 14.69
CA ASP A 298 -0.38 9.42 14.87
C ASP A 298 0.38 8.51 15.85
N ASN A 299 -0.32 7.58 16.51
CA ASN A 299 0.22 6.67 17.51
C ASN A 299 -0.24 5.21 17.27
N ALA A 300 0.12 4.27 18.14
CA ALA A 300 -0.22 2.85 17.96
C ALA A 300 -1.66 2.48 18.41
N GLY A 301 -2.44 3.44 18.91
CA GLY A 301 -3.64 3.20 19.69
C GLY A 301 -3.33 2.89 21.16
N ARG A 302 -4.37 2.79 21.98
CA ARG A 302 -4.27 2.54 23.43
C ARG A 302 -4.49 1.08 23.80
N ILE A 303 -4.99 0.26 22.88
CA ILE A 303 -5.42 -1.12 23.15
C ILE A 303 -4.74 -2.07 22.17
N SER A 304 -4.15 -3.15 22.71
CA SER A 304 -3.53 -4.19 21.88
C SER A 304 -4.57 -5.10 21.23
N ALA A 305 -4.23 -5.67 20.07
CA ALA A 305 -5.10 -6.60 19.35
C ALA A 305 -5.49 -7.81 20.22
N ASP A 306 -4.54 -8.34 21.01
CA ASP A 306 -4.80 -9.49 21.88
C ASP A 306 -5.71 -9.14 23.06
N ALA A 307 -5.55 -7.96 23.66
CA ALA A 307 -6.45 -7.51 24.73
C ALA A 307 -7.88 -7.32 24.22
N ALA A 308 -8.05 -6.75 23.03
CA ALA A 308 -9.36 -6.60 22.40
C ALA A 308 -9.97 -7.95 22.01
N ARG A 309 -9.18 -8.88 21.46
CA ARG A 309 -9.64 -10.24 21.15
C ARG A 309 -10.09 -10.99 22.40
N ASN A 310 -9.28 -11.01 23.45
CA ASN A 310 -9.63 -11.67 24.71
C ASN A 310 -10.91 -11.08 25.34
N HIS A 311 -11.09 -9.75 25.25
CA HIS A 311 -12.33 -9.11 25.67
C HIS A 311 -13.54 -9.63 24.86
N ALA A 312 -13.45 -9.58 23.53
CA ALA A 312 -14.55 -9.99 22.65
C ALA A 312 -14.90 -11.47 22.81
N GLU A 313 -13.90 -12.34 22.96
CA GLU A 313 -14.10 -13.75 23.24
C GLU A 313 -14.72 -13.99 24.62
N GLY A 314 -14.31 -13.23 25.64
CA GLY A 314 -14.92 -13.29 26.97
C GLY A 314 -16.39 -12.88 26.97
N GLU A 315 -16.74 -11.83 26.22
CA GLU A 315 -18.14 -11.45 25.97
C GLU A 315 -18.88 -12.51 25.16
N PHE A 316 -18.20 -13.18 24.21
CA PHE A 316 -18.81 -14.23 23.40
C PHE A 316 -19.22 -15.44 24.23
N GLU A 317 -18.39 -15.86 25.18
CA GLU A 317 -18.74 -16.96 26.08
C GLU A 317 -19.99 -16.66 26.92
N LYS A 318 -20.16 -15.40 27.34
CA LYS A 318 -21.39 -14.96 28.03
C LYS A 318 -22.60 -14.97 27.09
N TYR A 319 -22.43 -14.44 25.90
CA TYR A 319 -23.50 -14.33 24.91
C TYR A 319 -23.91 -15.68 24.31
N ARG A 320 -22.99 -16.66 24.23
CA ARG A 320 -23.29 -18.00 23.70
C ARG A 320 -24.47 -18.62 24.43
N LEU A 321 -24.54 -18.45 25.76
CA LEU A 321 -25.67 -18.91 26.57
C LEU A 321 -26.97 -18.22 26.16
N ILE A 322 -26.94 -16.91 25.94
CA ILE A 322 -28.11 -16.12 25.49
C ILE A 322 -28.57 -16.60 24.10
N GLN A 323 -27.61 -16.76 23.19
CA GLN A 323 -27.86 -17.22 21.83
C GLN A 323 -28.46 -18.62 21.81
N GLU A 324 -27.94 -19.57 22.59
CA GLU A 324 -28.48 -20.93 22.72
C GLU A 324 -29.95 -20.95 23.19
N HIS A 325 -30.34 -20.05 24.11
CA HIS A 325 -31.72 -19.95 24.57
C HIS A 325 -32.66 -19.27 23.55
N GLN A 326 -32.11 -18.44 22.66
CA GLN A 326 -32.88 -17.71 21.64
C GLN A 326 -32.98 -18.47 20.31
N LEU A 327 -32.12 -19.47 20.09
CA LEU A 327 -32.11 -20.29 18.88
C LEU A 327 -33.20 -21.35 18.93
N GLU A 328 -34.31 -21.06 18.27
CA GLU A 328 -35.32 -22.06 17.92
C GLU A 328 -34.78 -22.92 16.77
N SER A 329 -34.64 -24.23 16.99
CA SER A 329 -34.17 -25.16 15.95
C SER A 329 -35.19 -25.26 14.82
N ASP A 330 -34.74 -25.60 13.60
CA ASP A 330 -35.67 -25.93 12.50
C ASP A 330 -36.63 -27.07 12.90
N PHE A 331 -36.16 -28.00 13.74
CA PHE A 331 -37.02 -29.01 14.34
C PHE A 331 -38.12 -28.39 15.23
N ASP A 332 -37.75 -27.43 16.10
CA ASP A 332 -38.71 -26.76 16.98
C ASP A 332 -39.73 -25.95 16.19
N ARG A 333 -39.32 -25.33 15.07
CA ARG A 333 -40.23 -24.63 14.14
C ARG A 333 -41.20 -25.60 13.48
N VAL A 334 -40.72 -26.73 12.96
CA VAL A 334 -41.56 -27.76 12.32
C VAL A 334 -42.54 -28.38 13.34
N VAL A 335 -42.10 -28.64 14.57
CA VAL A 335 -42.97 -29.15 15.64
C VAL A 335 -44.04 -28.13 16.02
N LYS A 336 -43.70 -26.84 16.11
CA LYS A 336 -44.69 -25.78 16.35
C LYS A 336 -45.68 -25.62 15.19
N GLU A 337 -45.24 -25.74 13.95
CA GLU A 337 -46.13 -25.69 12.78
C GLU A 337 -47.05 -26.91 12.71
N ALA A 338 -46.53 -28.12 12.95
CA ALA A 338 -47.32 -29.34 13.03
C ALA A 338 -48.38 -29.26 14.14
N GLY A 339 -48.00 -28.78 15.34
CA GLY A 339 -48.94 -28.58 16.44
C GLY A 339 -50.01 -27.52 16.16
N ARG A 340 -49.68 -26.44 15.42
CA ARG A 340 -50.67 -25.44 14.98
C ARG A 340 -51.65 -26.01 13.96
N LEU A 341 -51.18 -26.85 13.04
CA LEU A 341 -52.02 -27.54 12.05
C LEU A 341 -52.98 -28.52 12.73
N GLU A 342 -52.52 -29.30 13.70
CA GLU A 342 -53.38 -30.19 14.50
C GLU A 342 -54.45 -29.44 15.28
N GLN A 343 -54.11 -28.32 15.92
CA GLN A 343 -55.10 -27.48 16.63
C GLN A 343 -56.12 -26.85 15.68
N SER A 344 -55.71 -26.44 14.48
CA SER A 344 -56.61 -25.92 13.46
C SER A 344 -57.55 -26.98 12.89
N GLY A 345 -57.06 -28.23 12.74
CA GLY A 345 -57.85 -29.38 12.33
C GLY A 345 -58.90 -29.78 13.37
N GLN A 346 -58.52 -29.81 14.66
CA GLN A 346 -59.45 -30.11 15.76
C GLN A 346 -60.53 -29.04 15.94
N GLN A 347 -60.20 -27.75 15.73
CA GLN A 347 -61.21 -26.67 15.71
C GLN A 347 -62.19 -26.80 14.54
N MET A 348 -61.73 -27.21 13.36
CA MET A 348 -62.61 -27.45 12.20
C MET A 348 -63.53 -28.66 12.41
N GLU A 349 -63.05 -29.76 12.99
CA GLU A 349 -63.87 -30.93 13.32
C GLU A 349 -64.89 -30.64 14.44
N GLY A 350 -64.52 -29.85 15.44
CA GLY A 350 -65.44 -29.39 16.49
C GLY A 350 -66.59 -28.52 15.95
N ASN A 351 -66.28 -27.60 15.03
CA ASN A 351 -67.28 -26.79 14.33
C ASN A 351 -68.19 -27.62 13.40
N TRP A 352 -67.66 -28.71 12.81
CA TRP A 352 -68.45 -29.62 11.97
C TRP A 352 -69.44 -30.46 12.79
N ARG A 353 -69.05 -30.91 13.99
CA ARG A 353 -69.93 -31.67 14.90
C ARG A 353 -71.00 -30.78 15.56
N GLY A 354 -70.74 -29.49 15.75
CA GLY A 354 -71.71 -28.52 16.27
C GLY A 354 -72.85 -28.16 15.30
N LYS A 355 -72.64 -28.33 13.98
CA LYS A 355 -73.67 -28.07 12.94
C LYS A 355 -74.57 -29.28 12.61
N LYS A 356 -74.32 -30.44 13.22
CA LYS A 356 -75.10 -31.68 13.01
C LYS A 356 -76.05 -32.03 14.16
N ARG A 357 -76.29 -31.11 15.10
CA ARG A 357 -77.27 -31.27 16.18
C ARG A 357 -78.49 -30.40 15.96
#